data_AF-A0A7T8GV24-F1
#
_entry.id   AF-A0A7T8GV24-F1
#
_cell.length_a   1.000
_cell.length_b   1.000
_cell.length_c   1.000
_cell.angle_alpha   90.00
_cell.angle_beta   90.00
_cell.angle_gamma   90.00
#
_symmetry.space_group_name_H-M   'P 1'
#
loop_
_entity.id
_entity.type
_entity.pdbx_description
1 polymer ?
#
loop_
_entity_poly.entity_id
_entity_poly.type
_entity_poly.pdbx_seq_one_letter_code
_entity_poly.pdbx_strand_id
1 'polypeptide(L)'
;MNDLARILLGVRRADRLRVVDLLDRSHLPSVNEILVKQAAISAWKAMNVDRCPLERILEGFNERTRSATICLKKPVSTNCVAAVNLSKAWSLSQPLREACTLSSARRVAKTMAGLSRSL
;
A
#
# COMPACT_ATOMS: atom_id res chain seq x y z
N MET A 1 17.53 -5.10 -1.20
CA MET A 1 17.39 -3.88 -0.39
C MET A 1 18.45 -3.75 0.69
N ASN A 2 18.63 -4.76 1.55
CA ASN A 2 19.61 -4.66 2.64
C ASN A 2 21.04 -4.46 2.14
N ASP A 3 21.45 -5.14 1.06
CA ASP A 3 22.79 -4.93 0.50
C ASP A 3 22.97 -3.51 -0.07
N LEU A 4 21.93 -2.92 -0.69
CA LEU A 4 21.96 -1.53 -1.13
C LEU A 4 22.10 -0.56 0.05
N ALA A 5 21.32 -0.77 1.12
CA ALA A 5 21.42 0.02 2.34
C ALA A 5 22.82 -0.07 2.97
N ARG A 6 23.43 -1.26 2.95
CA ARG A 6 24.81 -1.47 3.40
C ARG A 6 25.83 -0.71 2.56
N ILE A 7 25.68 -0.71 1.22
CA ILE A 7 26.54 0.04 0.31
C ILE A 7 26.43 1.55 0.58
N LEU A 8 25.22 2.09 0.71
CA LEU A 8 25.00 3.52 0.98
C LEU A 8 25.59 3.97 2.32
N LEU A 9 25.59 3.09 3.32
CA LEU A 9 26.10 3.37 4.66
C LEU A 9 27.58 2.99 4.86
N GLY A 10 28.20 2.32 3.88
CA GLY A 10 29.58 1.83 4.01
C GLY A 10 29.78 0.72 5.05
N VAL A 11 28.72 0.00 5.41
CA VAL A 11 28.73 -1.04 6.47
C VAL A 11 28.77 -2.45 5.89
N ARG A 12 29.35 -3.39 6.62
CA ARG A 12 29.51 -4.80 6.21
C ARG A 12 28.43 -5.68 6.83
N ARG A 13 28.27 -6.90 6.30
CA ARG A 13 27.39 -7.92 6.93
C ARG A 13 27.89 -8.33 8.32
N ALA A 14 29.20 -8.25 8.55
CA ALA A 14 29.84 -8.54 9.84
C ALA A 14 29.42 -7.59 10.98
N ASP A 15 28.95 -6.38 10.65
CA ASP A 15 28.57 -5.37 11.64
C ASP A 15 27.23 -5.68 12.34
N ARG A 16 26.55 -6.78 11.95
CA ARG A 16 25.34 -7.35 12.58
C ARG A 16 24.23 -6.33 12.88
N LEU A 17 24.12 -5.28 12.06
CA LEU A 17 23.06 -4.28 12.17
C LEU A 17 21.69 -4.91 11.90
N ARG A 18 20.69 -4.55 12.71
CA ARG A 18 19.30 -4.94 12.44
C ARG A 18 18.83 -4.27 11.16
N VAL A 19 17.96 -4.96 10.42
CA VAL A 19 17.45 -4.48 9.12
C VAL A 19 16.70 -3.15 9.26
N VAL A 20 15.95 -2.98 10.35
CA VAL A 20 15.23 -1.74 10.66
C VAL A 20 16.20 -0.57 10.79
N ASP A 21 17.21 -0.70 11.66
CA ASP A 21 18.23 0.33 11.88
C ASP A 21 19.00 0.65 10.58
N LEU A 22 19.26 -0.37 9.76
CA LEU A 22 19.94 -0.23 8.48
C LEU A 22 19.11 0.61 7.49
N LEU A 23 17.81 0.33 7.36
CA LEU A 23 16.92 1.06 6.46
C LEU A 23 16.64 2.49 6.95
N ASP A 24 16.50 2.68 8.26
CA ASP A 24 16.31 3.99 8.88
C ASP A 24 17.51 4.90 8.63
N ARG A 25 18.72 4.38 8.87
CA ARG A 25 19.97 5.12 8.63
C ARG A 25 20.21 5.41 7.16
N SER A 26 19.84 4.51 6.26
CA SER A 26 20.00 4.74 4.81
C SER A 26 18.86 5.57 4.21
N HIS A 27 17.86 5.96 5.00
CA HIS A 27 16.61 6.60 4.55
C HIS A 27 15.89 5.85 3.42
N LEU A 28 16.09 4.53 3.35
CA LEU A 28 15.43 3.71 2.34
C LEU A 28 14.05 3.27 2.88
N PRO A 29 13.00 3.28 2.04
CA PRO A 29 11.73 2.69 2.42
C PRO A 29 11.89 1.16 2.52
N SER A 30 11.21 0.54 3.47
CA SER A 30 11.07 -0.91 3.60
C SER A 30 10.23 -1.50 2.45
N VAL A 31 10.33 -2.82 2.24
CA VAL A 31 9.49 -3.52 1.24
C VAL A 31 8.01 -3.33 1.58
N ASN A 32 7.65 -3.41 2.87
CA ASN A 32 6.28 -3.22 3.34
C ASN A 32 5.78 -1.81 3.01
N GLU A 33 6.59 -0.78 3.26
CA GLU A 33 6.25 0.61 2.91
C GLU A 33 6.00 0.77 1.41
N ILE A 34 6.85 0.16 0.58
CA ILE A 34 6.69 0.19 -0.88
C ILE A 34 5.39 -0.50 -1.27
N LEU A 35 5.14 -1.71 -0.74
CA LEU A 35 3.94 -2.49 -1.07
C LEU A 35 2.65 -1.80 -0.63
N VAL A 36 2.59 -1.27 0.59
CA VAL A 36 1.43 -0.55 1.10
C VAL A 36 1.16 0.70 0.26
N LYS A 37 2.21 1.47 -0.05
CA LYS A 37 2.08 2.66 -0.91
C LYS A 37 1.53 2.31 -2.28
N GLN A 38 2.09 1.27 -2.93
CA GLN A 38 1.67 0.87 -4.28
C GLN A 38 0.28 0.24 -4.28
N ALA A 39 -0.08 -0.54 -3.26
CA ALA A 39 -1.41 -1.10 -3.10
C ALA A 39 -2.46 0.00 -2.94
N ALA A 40 -2.20 1.01 -2.09
CA ALA A 40 -3.11 2.14 -1.89
C ALA A 40 -3.31 2.96 -3.17
N ILE A 41 -2.22 3.31 -3.88
CA ILE A 41 -2.31 4.08 -5.13
C ILE A 41 -3.04 3.27 -6.21
N SER A 42 -2.73 1.98 -6.34
CA SER A 42 -3.34 1.11 -7.35
C SER A 42 -4.82 0.89 -7.07
N ALA A 43 -5.20 0.70 -5.80
CA ALA A 43 -6.60 0.62 -5.40
C ALA A 43 -7.35 1.92 -5.69
N TRP A 44 -6.75 3.08 -5.39
CA TRP A 44 -7.36 4.36 -5.73
C TRP A 44 -7.59 4.53 -7.24
N LYS A 45 -6.58 4.18 -8.05
CA LYS A 45 -6.70 4.22 -9.51
C LYS A 45 -7.79 3.28 -10.02
N ALA A 46 -7.85 2.05 -9.49
CA ALA A 46 -8.87 1.08 -9.87
C ALA A 46 -10.30 1.61 -9.66
N MET A 47 -10.50 2.47 -8.66
CA MET A 47 -11.83 3.01 -8.30
C MET A 47 -12.15 4.36 -8.94
N ASN A 48 -11.14 5.17 -9.28
CA ASN A 48 -11.34 6.57 -9.67
C ASN A 48 -10.88 6.91 -11.09
N VAL A 49 -10.11 6.03 -11.74
CA VAL A 49 -9.64 6.25 -13.11
C VAL A 49 -10.49 5.40 -14.05
N ASP A 50 -11.18 6.06 -14.97
CA ASP A 50 -11.96 5.37 -16.00
C ASP A 50 -11.05 4.44 -16.84
N ARG A 51 -11.58 3.26 -17.18
CA ARG A 51 -10.88 2.18 -17.91
C ARG A 51 -9.56 1.74 -17.26
N CYS A 52 -9.46 1.78 -15.94
CA CYS A 52 -8.30 1.25 -15.23
C CYS A 52 -8.21 -0.28 -15.45
N PRO A 53 -7.05 -0.83 -15.89
CA PRO A 53 -6.89 -2.29 -16.03
C PRO A 53 -7.13 -3.08 -14.74
N LEU A 54 -7.04 -2.40 -13.59
CA LEU A 54 -7.21 -2.96 -12.26
C LEU A 54 -8.64 -2.79 -11.71
N GLU A 55 -9.59 -2.28 -12.48
CA GLU A 55 -10.98 -2.11 -12.02
C GLU A 55 -11.61 -3.46 -11.67
N ARG A 56 -11.35 -4.50 -12.48
CA ARG A 56 -12.00 -5.82 -12.38
C ARG A 56 -11.39 -6.75 -11.33
N ILE A 57 -10.37 -6.34 -10.59
CA ILE A 57 -9.77 -7.17 -9.53
C ILE A 57 -10.40 -6.92 -8.15
N LEU A 58 -11.23 -5.88 -8.05
CA LEU A 58 -12.01 -5.53 -6.86
C LEU A 58 -13.49 -5.55 -7.20
N GLU A 59 -14.30 -6.13 -6.33
CA GLU A 59 -15.75 -6.21 -6.49
C GLU A 59 -16.47 -5.55 -5.30
N GLY A 60 -17.70 -5.09 -5.56
CA GLY A 60 -18.55 -4.51 -4.53
C GLY A 60 -19.04 -5.56 -3.53
N PHE A 61 -19.40 -5.11 -2.34
CA PHE A 61 -20.24 -5.89 -1.45
C PHE A 61 -21.70 -5.85 -1.92
N ASN A 62 -22.51 -6.80 -1.43
CA ASN A 62 -23.95 -6.80 -1.67
C ASN A 62 -24.57 -5.50 -1.11
N GLU A 63 -25.46 -4.86 -1.88
CA GLU A 63 -26.03 -3.54 -1.60
C GLU A 63 -26.72 -3.44 -0.23
N ARG A 64 -27.19 -4.57 0.31
CA ARG A 64 -27.84 -4.65 1.62
C ARG A 64 -26.88 -4.58 2.81
N THR A 65 -25.57 -4.47 2.58
CA THR A 65 -24.55 -4.49 3.64
C THR A 65 -24.05 -3.08 3.96
N ARG A 66 -23.70 -2.84 5.23
CA ARG A 66 -23.04 -1.59 5.65
C ARG A 66 -21.74 -1.32 4.86
N SER A 67 -21.05 -2.37 4.45
CA SER A 67 -19.84 -2.28 3.62
C SER A 67 -20.10 -1.67 2.25
N ALA A 68 -21.27 -1.92 1.66
CA ALA A 68 -21.68 -1.28 0.40
C ALA A 68 -21.97 0.22 0.59
N THR A 69 -22.62 0.61 1.69
CA THR A 69 -22.91 2.01 2.02
C THR A 69 -21.65 2.87 2.14
N ILE A 70 -20.54 2.29 2.61
CA ILE A 70 -19.25 2.99 2.81
C ILE A 70 -18.31 2.78 1.60
N CYS A 71 -18.81 2.25 0.47
CA CYS A 71 -18.06 2.00 -0.75
C CYS A 71 -16.82 1.11 -0.55
N LEU A 72 -16.89 0.13 0.37
CA LEU A 72 -15.84 -0.86 0.54
C LEU A 72 -15.84 -1.84 -0.64
N LYS A 73 -14.69 -2.49 -0.85
CA LYS A 73 -14.48 -3.45 -1.93
C LYS A 73 -13.82 -4.70 -1.40
N LYS A 74 -14.24 -5.84 -1.92
CA LYS A 74 -13.62 -7.16 -1.64
C LYS A 74 -12.79 -7.60 -2.85
N PRO A 75 -11.78 -8.44 -2.66
CA PRO A 75 -11.00 -8.96 -3.78
C PRO A 75 -11.85 -9.97 -4.56
N VAL A 76 -11.76 -9.96 -5.89
CA VAL A 76 -12.45 -10.95 -6.74
C VAL A 76 -11.93 -12.37 -6.48
N SER A 77 -10.65 -12.51 -6.14
CA SER A 77 -10.04 -13.78 -5.75
C SER A 77 -9.15 -13.60 -4.53
N THR A 78 -9.38 -14.43 -3.52
CA THR A 78 -8.55 -14.48 -2.30
C THR A 78 -7.18 -15.11 -2.54
N ASN A 79 -7.01 -15.85 -3.65
CA ASN A 79 -5.73 -16.44 -4.04
C ASN A 79 -4.80 -15.41 -4.70
N CYS A 80 -5.33 -14.26 -5.12
CA CYS A 80 -4.55 -13.17 -5.68
C CYS A 80 -4.10 -12.22 -4.57
N VAL A 81 -2.83 -12.36 -4.14
CA VAL A 81 -2.22 -11.52 -3.11
C VAL A 81 -2.34 -10.02 -3.45
N ALA A 82 -2.20 -9.66 -4.73
CA ALA A 82 -2.38 -8.28 -5.17
C ALA A 82 -3.81 -7.78 -4.91
N ALA A 83 -4.84 -8.53 -5.33
CA ALA A 83 -6.24 -8.16 -5.10
C ALA A 83 -6.55 -8.04 -3.60
N VAL A 84 -6.04 -8.98 -2.78
CA VAL A 84 -6.18 -8.94 -1.33
C VAL A 84 -5.53 -7.67 -0.75
N ASN A 85 -4.31 -7.34 -1.14
CA ASN A 85 -3.61 -6.15 -0.64
C ASN A 85 -4.30 -4.85 -1.06
N LEU A 86 -4.79 -4.78 -2.30
CA LEU A 86 -5.52 -3.61 -2.78
C LEU A 86 -6.84 -3.41 -2.03
N SER A 87 -7.62 -4.47 -1.84
CA SER A 87 -8.89 -4.42 -1.08
C SER A 87 -8.67 -4.00 0.37
N LYS A 88 -7.61 -4.51 1.02
CA LYS A 88 -7.22 -4.11 2.38
C LYS A 88 -6.81 -2.66 2.43
N ALA A 89 -5.92 -2.21 1.53
CA ALA A 89 -5.46 -0.83 1.50
C ALA A 89 -6.62 0.16 1.28
N TRP A 90 -7.55 -0.17 0.37
CA TRP A 90 -8.77 0.61 0.14
C TRP A 90 -9.65 0.69 1.39
N SER A 91 -9.85 -0.44 2.07
CA SER A 91 -10.75 -0.53 3.22
C SER A 91 -10.21 0.15 4.47
N LEU A 92 -8.89 0.10 4.67
CA LEU A 92 -8.22 0.64 5.85
C LEU A 92 -8.19 2.17 5.92
N SER A 93 -8.32 2.88 4.80
CA SER A 93 -8.13 4.34 4.77
C SER A 93 -9.34 5.06 4.18
N GLN A 94 -10.14 5.69 5.03
CA GLN A 94 -11.18 6.62 4.61
C GLN A 94 -10.62 7.83 3.84
N PRO A 95 -9.51 8.48 4.26
CA PRO A 95 -8.92 9.58 3.50
C PRO A 95 -8.47 9.18 2.09
N LEU A 96 -8.14 7.91 1.87
CA LEU A 96 -7.82 7.41 0.53
C LEU A 96 -9.07 7.38 -0.35
N ARG A 97 -10.22 7.01 0.22
CA ARG A 97 -11.50 6.96 -0.50
C ARG A 97 -12.04 8.34 -0.83
N GLU A 98 -11.79 9.32 0.03
CA GLU A 98 -12.21 10.72 -0.14
C GLU A 98 -11.27 11.53 -1.04
N ALA A 99 -10.12 10.97 -1.42
CA ALA A 99 -9.16 11.66 -2.27
C ALA A 99 -9.71 11.88 -3.69
N CYS A 100 -9.97 13.14 -4.08
CA CYS A 100 -10.48 13.46 -5.41
C CYS A 100 -9.40 13.46 -6.51
N THR A 101 -8.12 13.51 -6.16
CA THR A 101 -7.01 13.58 -7.14
C THR A 101 -5.93 12.55 -6.87
N LEU A 102 -5.22 12.12 -7.92
CA LEU A 102 -4.10 11.20 -7.80
C LEU A 102 -2.98 11.75 -6.87
N SER A 103 -2.76 13.07 -6.89
CA SER A 103 -1.78 13.73 -6.02
C SER A 103 -2.18 13.64 -4.55
N SER A 104 -3.47 13.84 -4.22
CA SER A 104 -3.98 13.65 -2.86
C SER A 104 -3.91 12.19 -2.40
N ALA A 105 -4.27 11.24 -3.27
CA ALA A 105 -4.18 9.82 -2.98
C ALA A 105 -2.72 9.38 -2.74
N ARG A 106 -1.75 9.89 -3.51
CA ARG A 106 -0.32 9.65 -3.28
C ARG A 106 0.16 10.14 -1.92
N ARG A 107 -0.37 11.28 -1.44
CA ARG A 107 -0.03 11.82 -0.12
C ARG A 107 -0.56 10.89 0.98
N VAL A 108 -1.83 10.48 0.89
CA VAL A 108 -2.43 9.53 1.85
C VAL A 108 -1.69 8.19 1.83
N ALA A 109 -1.37 7.65 0.66
CA ALA A 109 -0.62 6.41 0.51
C ALA A 109 0.78 6.48 1.14
N LYS A 110 1.44 7.64 1.09
CA LYS A 110 2.73 7.86 1.79
C LYS A 110 2.56 7.80 3.31
N THR A 111 1.50 8.40 3.85
CA THR A 111 1.19 8.33 5.28
C THR A 111 0.89 6.89 5.72
N MET A 112 0.08 6.17 4.95
CA MET A 112 -0.23 4.76 5.20
C MET A 112 1.03 3.88 5.20
N ALA A 113 1.93 4.11 4.24
CA ALA A 113 3.21 3.40 4.19
C ALA A 113 4.03 3.65 5.46
N GLY A 114 4.17 4.91 5.90
CA GLY A 114 4.92 5.23 7.12
C GLY A 114 4.42 4.49 8.36
N LEU A 115 3.11 4.27 8.48
CA LEU A 115 2.52 3.47 9.58
C LEU A 115 2.89 1.98 9.51
N SER A 116 3.17 1.45 8.32
CA SER A 116 3.59 0.05 8.13
C SER A 116 5.07 -0.20 8.48
N ARG A 117 5.84 0.84 8.80
CA ARG A 117 7.23 0.71 9.25
C ARG A 117 7.35 0.12 10.67
N SER A 118 6.30 0.24 11.49
CA SER A 118 6.25 -0.25 12.88
C SER A 118 5.63 -1.65 13.04
N LEU A 119 5.27 -2.31 11.94
CA LEU A 119 4.72 -3.68 11.90
C LEU A 119 5.82 -4.66 11.45
#